data_AF-A0A835WDB7-F1
#
_entry.id   AF-A0A835WDB7-F1
#
_cell.length_a   1.000
_cell.length_b   1.000
_cell.length_c   1.000
_cell.angle_alpha   90.00
_cell.angle_beta   90.00
_cell.angle_gamma   90.00
#
_symmetry.space_group_name_H-M   'P 1'
#
loop_
_entity.id
_entity.type
_entity.pdbx_description
1 polymer ?
#
loop_
_entity_poly.entity_id
_entity_poly.type
_entity_poly.pdbx_seq_one_letter_code
_entity_poly.pdbx_strand_id
1 'polypeptide(L)'
;MLDVIVPFTTPLAAAVATGVYTGAVGAGLPLPLRALLVGCGPLLVHVLYPAADWLLGPSRELAERHAQAQQAQQAQQAQGLKAPGADDFLSRLVPCLAVAAHLLVLFLAYGALAAVEAPPVPLAPPPPGLREQLLLLPALVTSLALSAGVAQAASHELLHSRHPAHLAAAWLHLTTHWWYPYFRAHHQHHLTVCTPADYASAPRGLSIAGYLPRYIGGSYAEAWQLAAAECRRAGKPVFSFHNSCLVALVSQVALTAGLALALGPATAALHCAVCAVLLTYMSVLDYVLHYGLTRPQLVGVPAAAPGAAAGVAPAAAAGAEATTAAAAAAAAAVAEAATPQVVNGSGRAGAAGGATAAAAAAGPVPTAAAAAPTAGAGPVRYAPVTPYNSWSSLYPFENALFFNVLLHADHHMTASRSYAWLVPTPSTPTFPGPVNALALSAFVPPLWRAAMDERVDQANQANLRHLNHMGLGHVGDVTTAVAAGGEPAAGGEPATKAGTSEPTATAPV
;
A
#
# COMPACT_ATOMS: atom_id res chain seq x y z
N MET A 1 -16.20 0.22 -20.01
CA MET A 1 -15.25 0.84 -20.98
C MET A 1 -14.18 1.62 -20.24
N LEU A 2 -14.54 2.54 -19.33
CA LEU A 2 -13.57 3.25 -18.48
C LEU A 2 -12.69 2.31 -17.65
N ASP A 3 -13.28 1.28 -17.03
CA ASP A 3 -12.56 0.28 -16.21
C ASP A 3 -11.52 -0.54 -16.98
N VAL A 4 -11.60 -0.52 -18.31
CA VAL A 4 -10.61 -1.16 -19.18
C VAL A 4 -9.59 -0.12 -19.60
N ILE A 5 -10.01 1.01 -20.15
CA ILE A 5 -9.09 1.96 -20.81
C ILE A 5 -8.21 2.71 -19.79
N VAL A 6 -8.80 3.21 -18.70
CA VAL A 6 -8.12 4.12 -17.77
C VAL A 6 -6.89 3.47 -17.12
N PRO A 7 -6.93 2.22 -16.61
CA PRO A 7 -5.74 1.57 -16.06
C PRO A 7 -4.54 1.49 -17.01
N PHE A 8 -4.75 1.40 -18.33
CA PHE A 8 -3.65 1.29 -19.31
C PHE A 8 -3.07 2.63 -19.75
N THR A 9 -3.74 3.74 -19.46
CA THR A 9 -3.24 5.08 -19.80
C THR A 9 -1.97 5.45 -19.04
N THR A 10 -1.82 4.98 -17.79
CA THR A 10 -0.66 5.34 -16.95
C THR A 10 0.59 4.57 -17.38
N PRO A 11 0.54 3.24 -17.66
CA PRO A 11 1.62 2.55 -18.36
C PRO A 11 1.97 3.19 -19.70
N LEU A 12 0.98 3.57 -20.51
CA LEU A 12 1.23 4.24 -21.78
C LEU A 12 1.95 5.59 -21.58
N ALA A 13 1.50 6.40 -20.62
CA ALA A 13 2.13 7.66 -20.26
C ALA A 13 3.58 7.46 -19.81
N ALA A 14 3.86 6.43 -19.00
CA ALA A 14 5.21 6.08 -18.58
C ALA A 14 6.10 5.59 -19.75
N ALA A 15 5.53 4.88 -20.73
CA ALA A 15 6.24 4.49 -21.94
C ALA A 15 6.61 5.71 -22.81
N VAL A 16 5.67 6.66 -22.98
CA VAL A 16 5.93 7.93 -23.67
C VAL A 16 7.01 8.72 -22.93
N ALA A 17 6.91 8.82 -21.60
CA ALA A 17 7.90 9.49 -20.77
C ALA A 17 9.30 8.89 -20.94
N THR A 18 9.38 7.55 -20.96
CA THR A 18 10.62 6.81 -21.21
C THR A 18 11.20 7.15 -22.59
N GLY A 19 10.40 7.07 -23.65
CA GLY A 19 10.84 7.36 -25.02
C GLY A 19 11.27 8.81 -25.23
N VAL A 20 10.67 9.77 -24.52
CA VAL A 20 11.08 11.18 -24.57
C VAL A 20 12.36 11.42 -23.76
N TYR A 21 12.51 10.74 -22.61
CA TYR A 21 13.72 10.82 -21.79
C TYR A 21 14.95 10.29 -22.53
N THR A 22 14.84 9.11 -23.14
CA THR A 22 15.94 8.48 -23.90
C THR A 22 16.15 9.09 -25.29
N GLY A 23 15.27 10.00 -25.72
CA GLY A 23 15.33 10.65 -27.03
C GLY A 23 14.69 9.86 -28.18
N ALA A 24 14.28 8.61 -27.96
CA ALA A 24 13.66 7.75 -28.97
C ALA A 24 12.41 8.33 -29.65
N VAL A 25 11.62 9.14 -28.94
CA VAL A 25 10.36 9.73 -29.44
C VAL A 25 10.37 11.27 -29.37
N GLY A 26 11.41 11.87 -28.78
CA GLY A 26 11.44 13.30 -28.43
C GLY A 26 12.68 14.07 -28.88
N ALA A 27 13.63 13.45 -29.60
CA ALA A 27 14.92 14.06 -29.93
C ALA A 27 14.85 15.41 -30.68
N GLY A 28 13.75 15.68 -31.40
CA GLY A 28 13.54 16.95 -32.12
C GLY A 28 12.67 17.98 -31.40
N LEU A 29 12.16 17.67 -30.20
CA LEU A 29 11.23 18.55 -29.49
C LEU A 29 11.98 19.53 -28.56
N PRO A 30 11.51 20.79 -28.44
CA PRO A 30 12.11 21.73 -27.49
C PRO A 30 11.91 21.22 -26.05
N LEU A 31 12.89 21.51 -25.18
CA LEU A 31 12.92 21.02 -23.80
C LEU A 31 11.63 21.24 -22.99
N PRO A 32 10.91 22.38 -23.09
CA PRO A 32 9.63 22.55 -22.39
C PRO A 32 8.56 21.54 -22.82
N LEU A 33 8.50 21.22 -24.12
CA LEU A 33 7.55 20.24 -24.63
C LEU A 33 7.95 18.82 -24.22
N ARG A 34 9.25 18.51 -24.20
CA ARG A 34 9.74 17.24 -23.66
C ARG A 34 9.38 17.10 -22.18
N ALA A 35 9.58 18.15 -21.38
CA ALA A 35 9.21 18.15 -19.96
C ALA A 35 7.71 17.93 -19.75
N LEU A 36 6.86 18.57 -20.55
CA LEU A 36 5.41 18.35 -20.53
C LEU A 36 5.04 16.89 -20.84
N LEU A 37 5.65 16.31 -21.88
CA LEU A 37 5.39 14.92 -22.27
C LEU A 37 5.91 13.91 -21.25
N VAL A 38 7.08 14.12 -20.65
CA VAL A 38 7.60 13.24 -19.59
C VAL A 38 6.76 13.36 -18.31
N GLY A 39 6.20 14.55 -18.05
CA GLY A 39 5.28 14.80 -16.94
C GLY A 39 3.84 14.36 -17.19
N CYS A 40 3.52 13.73 -18.33
CA CYS A 40 2.14 13.40 -18.68
C CYS A 40 1.48 12.42 -17.70
N GLY A 41 2.23 11.46 -17.13
CA GLY A 41 1.71 10.53 -16.12
C GLY A 41 1.22 11.25 -14.85
N PRO A 42 2.07 12.02 -14.16
CA PRO A 42 1.66 12.85 -13.03
C PRO A 42 0.52 13.81 -13.33
N LEU A 43 0.53 14.45 -14.51
CA LEU A 43 -0.55 15.34 -14.92
C LEU A 43 -1.87 14.59 -15.12
N LEU A 44 -1.83 13.37 -15.68
CA LEU A 44 -3.03 12.53 -15.82
C LEU A 44 -3.62 12.20 -14.45
N VAL A 45 -2.81 11.66 -13.53
CA VAL A 45 -3.28 11.14 -12.23
C VAL A 45 -3.68 12.25 -11.27
N HIS A 46 -2.94 13.36 -11.21
CA HIS A 46 -3.15 14.39 -10.19
C HIS A 46 -3.88 15.64 -10.68
N VAL A 47 -4.07 15.80 -11.99
CA VAL A 47 -4.74 16.98 -12.57
C VAL A 47 -5.91 16.57 -13.45
N LEU A 48 -5.68 15.81 -14.52
CA LEU A 48 -6.71 15.56 -15.54
C LEU A 48 -7.82 14.65 -15.03
N TYR A 49 -7.50 13.53 -14.36
CA TYR A 49 -8.52 12.65 -13.79
C TYR A 49 -9.29 13.30 -12.65
N PRO A 50 -8.65 13.92 -11.65
CA PRO A 50 -9.38 14.65 -10.62
C PRO A 50 -10.24 15.79 -11.18
N ALA A 51 -9.78 16.51 -12.21
CA ALA A 51 -10.58 17.56 -12.84
C ALA A 51 -11.80 16.97 -13.56
N ALA A 52 -11.64 15.87 -14.29
CA ALA A 52 -12.75 15.17 -14.92
C ALA A 52 -13.76 14.65 -13.89
N ASP A 53 -13.26 14.07 -12.79
CA ASP A 53 -14.08 13.61 -11.67
C ASP A 53 -14.81 14.74 -10.96
N TRP A 54 -14.17 15.90 -10.81
CA TRP A 54 -14.81 17.07 -10.24
C TRP A 54 -15.92 17.62 -11.15
N LEU A 55 -15.70 17.63 -12.47
CA LEU A 55 -16.69 18.06 -13.46
C LEU A 55 -17.90 17.12 -13.54
N LEU A 56 -17.66 15.81 -13.45
CA LEU A 56 -18.73 14.81 -13.48
C LEU A 56 -19.42 14.63 -12.12
N GLY A 57 -18.73 15.02 -11.04
CA GLY A 57 -19.18 14.80 -9.67
C GLY A 57 -19.10 13.34 -9.23
N PRO A 58 -19.42 13.07 -7.95
CA PRO A 58 -19.54 11.71 -7.45
C PRO A 58 -20.68 11.00 -8.21
N SER A 59 -20.37 9.84 -8.77
CA SER A 59 -21.28 9.15 -9.68
C SER A 59 -22.39 8.42 -8.92
N ARG A 60 -23.54 9.07 -8.73
CA ARG A 60 -24.77 8.44 -8.20
C ARG A 60 -25.17 7.22 -9.05
N GLU A 61 -24.98 7.32 -10.35
CA GLU A 61 -25.26 6.25 -11.30
C GLU A 61 -24.32 5.04 -11.14
N LEU A 62 -23.04 5.24 -10.82
CA LEU A 62 -22.12 4.13 -10.49
C LEU A 62 -22.58 3.44 -9.21
N ALA A 63 -22.97 4.22 -8.21
CA ALA A 63 -23.49 3.69 -6.96
C ALA A 63 -24.78 2.88 -7.15
N GLU A 64 -25.69 3.36 -7.99
CA GLU A 64 -26.92 2.65 -8.34
C GLU A 64 -26.66 1.39 -9.17
N ARG A 65 -25.79 1.45 -10.18
CA ARG A 65 -25.40 0.30 -10.99
C ARG A 65 -24.73 -0.79 -10.14
N HIS A 66 -23.88 -0.40 -9.21
CA HIS A 66 -23.24 -1.33 -8.27
C HIS A 66 -24.26 -1.90 -7.26
N ALA A 67 -25.18 -1.08 -6.73
CA ALA A 67 -26.25 -1.58 -5.87
C ALA A 67 -27.15 -2.60 -6.58
N GLN A 68 -27.49 -2.36 -7.85
CA GLN A 68 -28.23 -3.31 -8.69
C GLN A 68 -27.41 -4.58 -8.96
N ALA A 69 -26.12 -4.46 -9.25
CA ALA A 69 -25.22 -5.60 -9.43
C ALA A 69 -25.12 -6.47 -8.16
N GLN A 70 -25.09 -5.84 -6.97
CA GLN A 70 -25.11 -6.53 -5.69
C GLN A 70 -26.42 -7.25 -5.44
N GLN A 71 -27.57 -6.61 -5.71
CA GLN A 71 -28.88 -7.27 -5.56
C GLN A 71 -28.99 -8.48 -6.50
N ALA A 72 -28.52 -8.36 -7.74
CA ALA A 72 -28.45 -9.46 -8.68
C ALA A 72 -27.52 -10.58 -8.17
N GLN A 73 -26.37 -10.23 -7.60
CA GLN A 73 -25.42 -11.20 -7.05
C GLN A 73 -25.96 -11.90 -5.78
N GLN A 74 -26.60 -11.17 -4.87
CA GLN A 74 -27.26 -11.74 -3.70
C GLN A 74 -28.41 -12.67 -4.11
N ALA A 75 -29.18 -12.31 -5.14
CA ALA A 75 -30.21 -13.17 -5.70
C ALA A 75 -29.61 -14.45 -6.32
N GLN A 76 -28.49 -14.35 -7.04
CA GLN A 76 -27.75 -15.51 -7.56
C GLN A 76 -27.23 -16.42 -6.45
N GLN A 77 -26.65 -15.84 -5.39
CA GLN A 77 -26.17 -16.59 -4.23
C GLN A 77 -27.31 -17.28 -3.47
N ALA A 78 -28.46 -16.62 -3.31
CA ALA A 78 -29.65 -17.21 -2.70
C ALA A 78 -30.21 -18.39 -3.51
N GLN A 79 -29.96 -18.41 -4.82
CA GLN A 79 -30.28 -19.52 -5.73
C GLN A 79 -29.21 -20.62 -5.75
N GLY A 80 -28.16 -20.51 -4.94
CA GLY A 80 -27.06 -21.48 -4.91
C GLY A 80 -26.12 -21.41 -6.12
N LEU A 81 -26.25 -20.38 -6.97
CA LEU A 81 -25.33 -20.14 -8.08
C LEU A 81 -24.01 -19.59 -7.51
N LYS A 82 -22.89 -20.23 -7.86
CA LYS A 82 -21.57 -19.68 -7.52
C LYS A 82 -21.42 -18.31 -8.15
N ALA A 83 -20.85 -17.36 -7.40
CA ALA A 83 -20.49 -16.06 -7.94
C ALA A 83 -19.63 -16.28 -9.22
N PRO A 84 -20.01 -15.68 -10.36
CA PRO A 84 -19.25 -15.86 -11.59
C PRO A 84 -17.81 -15.34 -11.38
N GLY A 85 -16.82 -16.18 -11.68
CA GLY A 85 -15.42 -15.76 -11.75
C GLY A 85 -14.72 -15.49 -10.41
N ALA A 86 -15.12 -16.08 -9.27
CA ALA A 86 -14.36 -15.84 -8.03
C ALA A 86 -12.87 -16.23 -8.15
N ASP A 87 -12.54 -17.25 -8.95
CA ASP A 87 -11.18 -17.80 -9.09
C ASP A 87 -10.81 -18.23 -10.54
N ASP A 88 -11.57 -17.83 -11.56
CA ASP A 88 -11.20 -18.09 -12.97
C ASP A 88 -10.19 -17.05 -13.48
N PHE A 89 -9.29 -17.42 -14.37
CA PHE A 89 -8.26 -16.50 -14.91
C PHE A 89 -8.89 -15.25 -15.54
N LEU A 90 -9.98 -15.42 -16.30
CA LEU A 90 -10.63 -14.32 -17.00
C LEU A 90 -11.25 -13.29 -16.06
N SER A 91 -11.57 -13.68 -14.82
CA SER A 91 -12.20 -12.79 -13.84
C SER A 91 -11.34 -11.59 -13.44
N ARG A 92 -10.00 -11.75 -13.52
CA ARG A 92 -9.02 -10.71 -13.18
C ARG A 92 -8.04 -10.50 -14.32
N LEU A 93 -8.54 -10.69 -15.56
CA LEU A 93 -7.75 -10.45 -16.76
C LEU A 93 -7.26 -9.01 -16.85
N VAL A 94 -8.13 -8.03 -16.54
CA VAL A 94 -7.75 -6.61 -16.61
C VAL A 94 -6.63 -6.28 -15.60
N PRO A 95 -6.70 -6.66 -14.31
CA PRO A 95 -5.57 -6.57 -13.40
C PRO A 95 -4.29 -7.28 -13.89
N CYS A 96 -4.41 -8.50 -14.43
CA CYS A 96 -3.25 -9.24 -14.96
C CYS A 96 -2.58 -8.47 -16.12
N LEU A 97 -3.38 -7.96 -17.05
CA LEU A 97 -2.90 -7.18 -18.17
C LEU A 97 -2.27 -5.86 -17.71
N ALA A 98 -2.82 -5.21 -16.68
CA ALA A 98 -2.25 -3.98 -16.15
C ALA A 98 -0.88 -4.21 -15.52
N VAL A 99 -0.72 -5.30 -14.74
CA VAL A 99 0.58 -5.73 -14.21
C VAL A 99 1.56 -6.03 -15.35
N ALA A 100 1.13 -6.81 -16.36
CA ALA A 100 1.97 -7.16 -17.49
C ALA A 100 2.39 -5.92 -18.31
N ALA A 101 1.46 -4.99 -18.54
CA ALA A 101 1.73 -3.73 -19.23
C ALA A 101 2.75 -2.89 -18.46
N HIS A 102 2.60 -2.76 -17.15
CA HIS A 102 3.56 -2.04 -16.32
C HIS A 102 4.96 -2.69 -16.36
N LEU A 103 5.05 -4.00 -16.16
CA LEU A 103 6.32 -4.72 -16.20
C LEU A 103 7.01 -4.62 -17.58
N LEU A 104 6.23 -4.63 -18.67
CA LEU A 104 6.76 -4.40 -20.02
C LEU A 104 7.33 -2.98 -20.15
N VAL A 105 6.61 -1.95 -19.68
CA VAL A 105 7.11 -0.57 -19.72
C VAL A 105 8.37 -0.42 -18.88
N LEU A 106 8.41 -1.05 -17.70
CA LEU A 106 9.58 -1.04 -16.83
C LEU A 106 10.79 -1.72 -17.49
N PHE A 107 10.58 -2.89 -18.11
CA PHE A 107 11.62 -3.60 -18.87
C PHE A 107 12.15 -2.75 -20.03
N LEU A 108 11.26 -2.15 -20.81
CA LEU A 108 11.63 -1.25 -21.90
C LEU A 108 12.38 -0.02 -21.39
N ALA A 109 11.99 0.54 -20.25
CA ALA A 109 12.69 1.66 -19.63
C ALA A 109 14.11 1.31 -19.18
N TYR A 110 14.29 0.13 -18.56
CA TYR A 110 15.61 -0.34 -18.15
C TYR A 110 16.50 -0.65 -19.35
N GLY A 111 15.97 -1.33 -20.37
CA GLY A 111 16.70 -1.59 -21.61
C GLY A 111 17.09 -0.31 -22.35
N ALA A 112 16.17 0.67 -22.42
CA ALA A 112 16.43 1.94 -23.08
C ALA A 112 17.47 2.79 -22.32
N LEU A 113 17.43 2.80 -20.98
CA LEU A 113 18.44 3.49 -20.18
C LEU A 113 19.82 2.82 -20.33
N ALA A 114 19.88 1.50 -20.23
CA ALA A 114 21.13 0.75 -20.42
C ALA A 114 21.73 0.97 -21.82
N ALA A 115 20.89 1.07 -22.86
CA ALA A 115 21.34 1.38 -24.21
C ALA A 115 21.93 2.79 -24.36
N VAL A 116 21.45 3.76 -23.57
CA VAL A 116 22.02 5.13 -23.52
C VAL A 116 23.38 5.14 -22.80
N GLU A 117 23.58 4.26 -21.82
CA GLU A 117 24.86 4.12 -21.10
C GLU A 117 25.91 3.29 -21.87
N ALA A 118 25.47 2.50 -22.85
CA ALA A 118 26.37 1.73 -23.70
C ALA A 118 27.34 2.65 -24.48
N PRO A 119 28.57 2.20 -24.77
CA PRO A 119 29.54 2.99 -25.52
C PRO A 119 28.92 3.49 -26.84
N PRO A 120 29.18 4.76 -27.21
CA PRO A 120 28.45 5.43 -28.27
C PRO A 120 28.57 4.68 -29.60
N VAL A 121 27.43 4.22 -30.11
CA VAL A 121 27.32 3.83 -31.52
C VAL A 121 27.31 5.13 -32.35
N PRO A 122 28.06 5.24 -33.46
CA PRO A 122 28.26 6.49 -34.20
C PRO A 122 27.00 7.18 -34.74
N LEU A 123 25.81 6.56 -34.64
CA LEU A 123 24.51 7.09 -35.07
C LEU A 123 23.53 7.34 -33.90
N ALA A 124 23.91 7.08 -32.65
CA ALA A 124 23.04 7.33 -31.52
C ALA A 124 22.96 8.84 -31.22
N PRO A 125 21.77 9.40 -30.93
CA PRO A 125 21.66 10.76 -30.44
C PRO A 125 22.48 10.90 -29.14
N PRO A 126 23.14 12.06 -28.91
CA PRO A 126 23.89 12.26 -27.68
C PRO A 126 22.95 12.15 -26.47
N PRO A 127 23.43 11.58 -25.35
CA PRO A 127 22.63 11.51 -24.13
C PRO A 127 22.20 12.92 -23.71
N PRO A 128 21.01 13.06 -23.07
CA PRO A 128 20.56 14.35 -22.57
C PRO A 128 21.63 14.97 -21.66
N GLY A 129 21.92 16.25 -21.86
CA GLY A 129 22.87 16.98 -21.01
C GLY A 129 22.37 17.08 -19.57
N LEU A 130 23.26 17.43 -18.62
CA LEU A 130 22.94 17.50 -17.19
C LEU A 130 21.67 18.31 -16.88
N ARG A 131 21.49 19.47 -17.54
CA ARG A 131 20.28 20.30 -17.38
C ARG A 131 19.01 19.56 -17.76
N GLU A 132 19.04 18.78 -18.84
CA GLU A 132 17.89 18.00 -19.29
C GLU A 132 17.62 16.83 -18.35
N GLN A 133 18.67 16.14 -17.90
CA GLN A 133 18.55 15.06 -16.92
C GLN A 133 17.90 15.54 -15.63
N LEU A 134 18.32 16.69 -15.08
CA LEU A 134 17.75 17.28 -13.86
C LEU A 134 16.26 17.64 -14.01
N LEU A 135 15.78 17.90 -15.23
CA LEU A 135 14.39 18.25 -15.49
C LEU A 135 13.52 17.03 -15.82
N LEU A 136 14.05 16.10 -16.61
CA LEU A 136 13.27 14.98 -17.16
C LEU A 136 13.31 13.74 -16.26
N LEU A 137 14.43 13.49 -15.55
CA LEU A 137 14.57 12.28 -14.73
C LEU A 137 13.53 12.21 -13.58
N PRO A 138 13.26 13.29 -12.82
CA PRO A 138 12.22 13.23 -11.77
C PRO A 138 10.84 12.92 -12.33
N ALA A 139 10.49 13.51 -13.48
CA ALA A 139 9.22 13.26 -14.16
C ALA A 139 9.13 11.81 -14.69
N LEU A 140 10.23 11.26 -15.20
CA LEU A 140 10.31 9.85 -15.60
C LEU A 140 10.10 8.91 -14.41
N VAL A 141 10.86 9.13 -13.33
CA VAL A 141 10.75 8.34 -12.08
C VAL A 141 9.31 8.36 -11.58
N THR A 142 8.70 9.55 -11.53
CA THR A 142 7.33 9.71 -11.05
C THR A 142 6.32 9.03 -11.98
N SER A 143 6.48 9.15 -13.31
CA SER A 143 5.62 8.45 -14.28
C SER A 143 5.71 6.93 -14.14
N LEU A 144 6.91 6.38 -13.99
CA LEU A 144 7.13 4.95 -13.76
C LEU A 144 6.53 4.50 -12.42
N ALA A 145 6.72 5.28 -11.35
CA ALA A 145 6.18 4.98 -10.03
C ALA A 145 4.65 5.05 -9.98
N LEU A 146 4.01 6.01 -10.66
CA LEU A 146 2.55 6.08 -10.76
C LEU A 146 1.98 4.91 -11.56
N SER A 147 2.66 4.52 -12.64
CA SER A 147 2.33 3.30 -13.39
C SER A 147 2.43 2.06 -12.49
N ALA A 148 3.48 1.99 -11.66
CA ALA A 148 3.63 0.94 -10.66
C ALA A 148 2.53 1.00 -9.59
N GLY A 149 2.03 2.19 -9.22
CA GLY A 149 0.92 2.37 -8.28
C GLY A 149 -0.40 1.81 -8.81
N VAL A 150 -0.69 2.00 -10.10
CA VAL A 150 -1.84 1.36 -10.76
C VAL A 150 -1.67 -0.16 -10.77
N ALA A 151 -0.48 -0.65 -11.15
CA ALA A 151 -0.17 -2.08 -11.11
C ALA A 151 -0.14 -2.66 -9.69
N GLN A 152 0.11 -1.84 -8.66
CA GLN A 152 0.05 -2.21 -7.26
C GLN A 152 -1.40 -2.46 -6.83
N ALA A 153 -2.35 -1.60 -7.24
CA ALA A 153 -3.77 -1.85 -7.02
C ALA A 153 -4.23 -3.15 -7.71
N ALA A 154 -3.80 -3.38 -8.96
CA ALA A 154 -4.05 -4.63 -9.66
C ALA A 154 -3.45 -5.85 -8.92
N SER A 155 -2.21 -5.74 -8.45
CA SER A 155 -1.54 -6.80 -7.69
C SER A 155 -2.27 -7.09 -6.37
N HIS A 156 -2.82 -6.04 -5.74
CA HIS A 156 -3.67 -6.16 -4.55
C HIS A 156 -4.97 -6.93 -4.83
N GLU A 157 -5.58 -6.79 -6.01
CA GLU A 157 -6.71 -7.65 -6.36
C GLU A 157 -6.27 -9.11 -6.59
N LEU A 158 -5.14 -9.30 -7.27
CA LEU A 158 -4.65 -10.61 -7.71
C LEU A 158 -4.20 -11.50 -6.55
N LEU A 159 -3.71 -10.91 -5.45
CA LEU A 159 -3.33 -11.66 -4.25
C LEU A 159 -4.51 -12.20 -3.45
N HIS A 160 -5.72 -11.64 -3.61
CA HIS A 160 -6.96 -12.15 -3.00
C HIS A 160 -7.57 -13.32 -3.80
N SER A 161 -7.00 -13.68 -4.93
CA SER A 161 -7.45 -14.80 -5.78
C SER A 161 -6.79 -16.12 -5.40
N ARG A 162 -7.46 -17.25 -5.67
CA ARG A 162 -6.87 -18.60 -5.50
C ARG A 162 -6.17 -19.13 -6.76
N HIS A 163 -6.32 -18.47 -7.90
CA HIS A 163 -5.71 -18.89 -9.15
C HIS A 163 -4.18 -18.71 -9.13
N PRO A 164 -3.37 -19.73 -9.47
CA PRO A 164 -1.92 -19.68 -9.34
C PRO A 164 -1.27 -18.60 -10.21
N ALA A 165 -1.80 -18.35 -11.42
CA ALA A 165 -1.27 -17.30 -12.29
C ALA A 165 -1.50 -15.89 -11.72
N HIS A 166 -2.60 -15.65 -11.01
CA HIS A 166 -2.87 -14.36 -10.36
C HIS A 166 -1.88 -14.14 -9.23
N LEU A 167 -1.69 -15.17 -8.38
CA LEU A 167 -0.72 -15.14 -7.29
C LEU A 167 0.70 -14.91 -7.81
N ALA A 168 1.09 -15.59 -8.91
CA ALA A 168 2.41 -15.41 -9.52
C ALA A 168 2.61 -13.98 -10.06
N ALA A 169 1.61 -13.41 -10.74
CA ALA A 169 1.67 -12.04 -11.24
C ALA A 169 1.77 -11.01 -10.11
N ALA A 170 0.97 -11.17 -9.05
CA ALA A 170 1.04 -10.33 -7.86
C ALA A 170 2.42 -10.43 -7.21
N TRP A 171 2.92 -11.66 -6.97
CA TRP A 171 4.23 -11.90 -6.38
C TRP A 171 5.37 -11.26 -7.17
N LEU A 172 5.37 -11.44 -8.50
CA LEU A 172 6.38 -10.87 -9.38
C LEU A 172 6.41 -9.34 -9.26
N HIS A 173 5.26 -8.69 -9.37
CA HIS A 173 5.15 -7.24 -9.27
C HIS A 173 5.56 -6.72 -7.89
N LEU A 174 5.02 -7.32 -6.81
CA LEU A 174 5.26 -6.90 -5.43
C LEU A 174 6.73 -7.08 -5.03
N THR A 175 7.35 -8.17 -5.46
CA THR A 175 8.78 -8.41 -5.22
C THR A 175 9.64 -7.49 -6.06
N THR A 176 9.24 -7.17 -7.30
CA THR A 176 9.97 -6.21 -8.13
C THR A 176 10.07 -4.84 -7.44
N HIS A 177 9.01 -4.39 -6.76
CA HIS A 177 8.95 -3.03 -6.22
C HIS A 177 9.19 -2.90 -4.70
N TRP A 178 9.72 -3.91 -4.04
CA TRP A 178 9.95 -3.92 -2.57
C TRP A 178 8.67 -3.83 -1.73
N TRP A 179 7.54 -4.28 -2.27
CA TRP A 179 6.23 -4.22 -1.62
C TRP A 179 5.73 -5.56 -1.05
N TYR A 180 6.49 -6.64 -1.23
CA TYR A 180 6.07 -7.95 -0.73
C TYR A 180 5.85 -8.01 0.80
N PRO A 181 6.75 -7.47 1.66
CA PRO A 181 6.51 -7.46 3.10
C PRO A 181 5.21 -6.75 3.46
N TYR A 182 4.93 -5.61 2.84
CA TYR A 182 3.65 -4.92 3.05
C TYR A 182 2.46 -5.82 2.75
N PHE A 183 2.44 -6.54 1.62
CA PHE A 183 1.33 -7.45 1.31
C PHE A 183 1.05 -8.45 2.43
N ARG A 184 2.10 -9.03 3.03
CA ARG A 184 1.97 -9.95 4.16
C ARG A 184 1.31 -9.28 5.37
N ALA A 185 1.71 -8.05 5.68
CA ALA A 185 1.10 -7.25 6.73
C ALA A 185 -0.32 -6.79 6.37
N HIS A 186 -0.62 -6.55 5.09
CA HIS A 186 -1.90 -6.01 4.65
C HIS A 186 -3.07 -6.97 4.91
N HIS A 187 -2.84 -8.28 4.79
CA HIS A 187 -3.83 -9.27 5.21
C HIS A 187 -4.22 -9.13 6.69
N GLN A 188 -3.25 -8.80 7.55
CA GLN A 188 -3.47 -8.55 8.97
C GLN A 188 -4.14 -7.18 9.20
N HIS A 189 -3.86 -6.20 8.37
CA HIS A 189 -4.52 -4.89 8.38
C HIS A 189 -6.04 -5.01 8.21
N HIS A 190 -6.56 -5.82 7.28
CA HIS A 190 -8.02 -6.03 7.16
C HIS A 190 -8.68 -6.50 8.48
N LEU A 191 -7.94 -7.23 9.31
CA LEU A 191 -8.41 -7.70 10.61
C LEU A 191 -8.27 -6.65 11.71
N THR A 192 -7.20 -5.85 11.65
CA THR A 192 -6.78 -4.90 12.69
C THR A 192 -7.10 -3.44 12.37
N VAL A 193 -7.72 -3.16 11.22
CA VAL A 193 -8.03 -1.82 10.74
C VAL A 193 -8.69 -0.96 11.82
N CYS A 194 -8.24 0.29 11.91
CA CYS A 194 -8.63 1.28 12.89
C CYS A 194 -8.37 0.89 14.36
N THR A 195 -7.46 -0.05 14.63
CA THR A 195 -6.99 -0.35 16.00
C THR A 195 -5.55 0.14 16.21
N PRO A 196 -5.10 0.32 17.47
CA PRO A 196 -3.72 0.73 17.77
C PRO A 196 -2.63 -0.22 17.26
N ALA A 197 -2.98 -1.49 17.00
CA ALA A 197 -2.06 -2.50 16.47
C ALA A 197 -1.80 -2.34 14.97
N ASP A 198 -2.67 -1.64 14.25
CA ASP A 198 -2.56 -1.44 12.81
C ASP A 198 -1.62 -0.27 12.48
N TYR A 199 -0.64 -0.53 11.61
CA TYR A 199 0.31 0.47 11.15
C TYR A 199 -0.22 1.30 9.97
N ALA A 200 -1.18 0.78 9.20
CA ALA A 200 -1.80 1.48 8.07
C ALA A 200 -2.90 2.47 8.50
N SER A 201 -3.50 2.26 9.66
CA SER A 201 -4.42 3.25 10.24
C SER A 201 -3.66 4.44 10.82
N ALA A 202 -3.74 5.58 10.13
CA ALA A 202 -3.13 6.82 10.58
C ALA A 202 -3.91 7.45 11.75
N PRO A 203 -3.31 7.61 12.94
CA PRO A 203 -3.93 8.34 14.04
C PRO A 203 -4.26 9.78 13.65
N ARG A 204 -5.36 10.32 14.16
CA ARG A 204 -5.74 11.72 13.93
C ARG A 204 -4.61 12.65 14.34
N GLY A 205 -4.37 13.68 13.54
CA GLY A 205 -3.36 14.70 13.79
C GLY A 205 -1.92 14.33 13.44
N LEU A 206 -1.61 13.03 13.26
CA LEU A 206 -0.27 12.58 12.84
C LEU A 206 0.03 13.10 11.43
N SER A 207 1.19 13.74 11.23
CA SER A 207 1.61 14.21 9.90
C SER A 207 2.11 13.06 9.04
N ILE A 208 2.09 13.20 7.71
CA ILE A 208 2.71 12.24 6.79
C ILE A 208 4.16 11.93 7.20
N ALA A 209 4.95 12.96 7.55
CA ALA A 209 6.34 12.78 7.95
C ALA A 209 6.50 11.89 9.20
N GLY A 210 5.57 11.95 10.16
CA GLY A 210 5.55 11.05 11.31
C GLY A 210 4.96 9.68 11.00
N TYR A 211 4.00 9.62 10.08
CA TYR A 211 3.33 8.40 9.67
C TYR A 211 4.23 7.46 8.86
N LEU A 212 4.96 7.98 7.85
CA LEU A 212 5.77 7.17 6.94
C LEU A 212 6.76 6.22 7.64
N PRO A 213 7.65 6.67 8.56
CA PRO A 213 8.58 5.76 9.21
C PRO A 213 7.87 4.72 10.10
N ARG A 214 6.76 5.11 10.76
CA ARG A 214 5.92 4.18 11.55
C ARG A 214 5.30 3.12 10.64
N TYR A 215 4.70 3.52 9.53
CA TYR A 215 4.01 2.65 8.60
C TYR A 215 4.99 1.68 7.91
N ILE A 216 6.08 2.20 7.33
CA ILE A 216 7.05 1.39 6.59
C ILE A 216 7.75 0.41 7.54
N GLY A 217 8.30 0.91 8.65
CA GLY A 217 9.01 0.07 9.62
C GLY A 217 8.07 -0.95 10.29
N GLY A 218 6.87 -0.50 10.67
CA GLY A 218 5.85 -1.34 11.30
C GLY A 218 5.36 -2.46 10.38
N SER A 219 5.01 -2.14 9.14
CA SER A 219 4.55 -3.13 8.14
C SER A 219 5.61 -4.19 7.86
N TYR A 220 6.88 -3.79 7.75
CA TYR A 220 7.99 -4.74 7.56
C TYR A 220 8.20 -5.62 8.79
N ALA A 221 8.12 -5.05 9.99
CA ALA A 221 8.25 -5.80 11.23
C ALA A 221 7.10 -6.81 11.40
N GLU A 222 5.86 -6.39 11.15
CA GLU A 222 4.67 -7.25 11.21
C GLU A 222 4.75 -8.39 10.19
N ALA A 223 5.14 -8.09 8.94
CA ALA A 223 5.35 -9.08 7.90
C ALA A 223 6.37 -10.16 8.32
N TRP A 224 7.48 -9.74 8.93
CA TRP A 224 8.50 -10.65 9.46
C TRP A 224 7.95 -11.51 10.60
N GLN A 225 7.21 -10.92 11.53
CA GLN A 225 6.62 -11.63 12.67
C GLN A 225 5.64 -12.71 12.22
N LEU A 226 4.75 -12.37 11.27
CA LEU A 226 3.79 -13.32 10.66
C LEU A 226 4.54 -14.47 9.98
N ALA A 227 5.56 -14.16 9.18
CA ALA A 227 6.36 -15.15 8.49
C ALA A 227 7.11 -16.09 9.43
N ALA A 228 7.76 -15.53 10.45
CA ALA A 228 8.47 -16.32 11.43
C ALA A 228 7.53 -17.20 12.27
N ALA A 229 6.31 -16.73 12.55
CA ALA A 229 5.30 -17.49 13.27
C ALA A 229 4.77 -18.67 12.45
N GLU A 230 4.58 -18.51 11.13
CA GLU A 230 4.27 -19.61 10.21
C GLU A 230 5.37 -20.67 10.20
N CYS A 231 6.64 -20.27 10.05
CA CYS A 231 7.75 -21.22 10.11
C CYS A 231 7.77 -22.00 11.43
N ARG A 232 7.59 -21.31 12.57
CA ARG A 232 7.55 -21.97 13.88
C ARG A 232 6.38 -22.96 14.00
N ARG A 233 5.18 -22.59 13.54
CA ARG A 233 4.00 -23.50 13.52
C ARG A 233 4.24 -24.73 12.65
N ALA A 234 4.95 -24.57 11.54
CA ALA A 234 5.31 -25.65 10.63
C ALA A 234 6.57 -26.44 11.06
N GLY A 235 7.16 -26.14 12.22
CA GLY A 235 8.40 -26.78 12.68
C GLY A 235 9.62 -26.49 11.80
N LYS A 236 9.60 -25.40 11.03
CA LYS A 236 10.67 -24.99 10.10
C LYS A 236 11.57 -23.90 10.73
N PRO A 237 12.85 -23.80 10.32
CA PRO A 237 13.73 -22.73 10.78
C PRO A 237 13.25 -21.36 10.27
N VAL A 238 13.32 -20.33 11.11
CA VAL A 238 12.92 -18.95 10.74
C VAL A 238 13.84 -18.36 9.67
N PHE A 239 15.13 -18.68 9.71
CA PHE A 239 16.09 -18.28 8.67
C PHE A 239 16.23 -19.42 7.65
N SER A 240 15.23 -19.56 6.78
CA SER A 240 15.24 -20.55 5.71
C SER A 240 14.41 -20.07 4.52
N PHE A 241 14.47 -20.79 3.41
CA PHE A 241 13.62 -20.55 2.24
C PHE A 241 12.11 -20.78 2.53
N HIS A 242 11.74 -21.33 3.68
CA HIS A 242 10.35 -21.42 4.13
C HIS A 242 9.82 -20.10 4.69
N ASN A 243 10.70 -19.14 5.02
CA ASN A 243 10.28 -17.81 5.43
C ASN A 243 10.10 -16.93 4.19
N SER A 244 8.85 -16.75 3.77
CA SER A 244 8.58 -16.02 2.52
C SER A 244 8.99 -14.55 2.58
N CYS A 245 9.01 -13.93 3.77
CA CYS A 245 9.49 -12.56 3.93
C CYS A 245 11.01 -12.49 3.69
N LEU A 246 11.76 -13.46 4.19
CA LEU A 246 13.20 -13.57 3.94
C LEU A 246 13.48 -13.81 2.45
N VAL A 247 12.75 -14.75 1.83
CA VAL A 247 12.88 -15.03 0.39
C VAL A 247 12.66 -13.77 -0.42
N ALA A 248 11.57 -13.04 -0.16
CA ALA A 248 11.28 -11.83 -0.90
C ALA A 248 12.33 -10.73 -0.70
N LEU A 249 12.82 -10.51 0.52
CA LEU A 249 13.89 -9.54 0.79
C LEU A 249 15.18 -9.88 0.04
N VAL A 250 15.57 -11.16 0.04
CA VAL A 250 16.74 -11.63 -0.72
C VAL A 250 16.51 -11.47 -2.23
N SER A 251 15.33 -11.84 -2.73
CA SER A 251 14.98 -11.68 -4.16
C SER A 251 15.00 -10.21 -4.60
N GLN A 252 14.56 -9.29 -3.76
CA GLN A 252 14.59 -7.84 -4.02
C GLN A 252 16.02 -7.32 -4.14
N VAL A 253 16.87 -7.65 -3.17
CA VAL A 253 18.30 -7.27 -3.19
C VAL A 253 19.00 -7.90 -4.40
N ALA A 254 18.75 -9.18 -4.67
CA ALA A 254 19.32 -9.89 -5.81
C ALA A 254 18.88 -9.29 -7.15
N LEU A 255 17.61 -8.90 -7.28
CA LEU A 255 17.10 -8.21 -8.48
C LEU A 255 17.81 -6.87 -8.68
N THR A 256 17.86 -6.02 -7.65
CA THR A 256 18.50 -4.71 -7.75
C THR A 256 20.01 -4.83 -8.05
N ALA A 257 20.70 -5.78 -7.41
CA ALA A 257 22.10 -6.07 -7.69
C ALA A 257 22.29 -6.63 -9.12
N GLY A 258 21.40 -7.52 -9.56
CA GLY A 258 21.40 -8.07 -10.91
C GLY A 258 21.21 -6.99 -11.98
N LEU A 259 20.31 -6.03 -11.74
CA LEU A 259 20.15 -4.85 -12.60
C LEU A 259 21.44 -4.03 -12.66
N ALA A 260 22.10 -3.80 -11.52
CA ALA A 260 23.36 -3.04 -11.48
C ALA A 260 24.48 -3.74 -12.28
N LEU A 261 24.57 -5.07 -12.16
CA LEU A 261 25.60 -5.88 -12.83
C LEU A 261 25.33 -6.07 -14.33
N ALA A 262 24.06 -6.25 -14.72
CA ALA A 262 23.68 -6.57 -16.09
C ALA A 262 23.42 -5.32 -16.95
N LEU A 263 22.81 -4.29 -16.37
CA LEU A 263 22.30 -3.10 -17.07
C LEU A 263 22.94 -1.79 -16.57
N GLY A 264 23.91 -1.87 -15.67
CA GLY A 264 24.65 -0.72 -15.15
C GLY A 264 24.04 -0.09 -13.88
N PRO A 265 24.86 0.63 -13.12
CA PRO A 265 24.46 1.20 -11.84
C PRO A 265 23.37 2.29 -11.95
N ALA A 266 23.25 3.02 -13.07
CA ALA A 266 22.17 3.99 -13.21
C ALA A 266 20.80 3.33 -13.38
N THR A 267 20.74 2.18 -14.05
CA THR A 267 19.51 1.37 -14.12
C THR A 267 19.08 0.92 -12.73
N ALA A 268 20.03 0.45 -11.90
CA ALA A 268 19.74 0.13 -10.50
C ALA A 268 19.31 1.37 -9.69
N ALA A 269 19.95 2.52 -9.90
CA ALA A 269 19.56 3.76 -9.22
C ALA A 269 18.15 4.23 -9.62
N LEU A 270 17.79 4.13 -10.91
CA LEU A 270 16.44 4.40 -11.42
C LEU A 270 15.42 3.45 -10.75
N HIS A 271 15.73 2.15 -10.70
CA HIS A 271 14.89 1.16 -10.04
C HIS A 271 14.65 1.51 -8.57
N CYS A 272 15.71 1.80 -7.82
CA CYS A 272 15.62 2.22 -6.42
C CYS A 272 14.77 3.49 -6.26
N ALA A 273 14.94 4.48 -7.14
CA ALA A 273 14.17 5.72 -7.11
C ALA A 273 12.68 5.47 -7.38
N VAL A 274 12.35 4.64 -8.38
CA VAL A 274 10.96 4.24 -8.67
C VAL A 274 10.34 3.52 -7.47
N CYS A 275 11.06 2.56 -6.88
CA CYS A 275 10.59 1.83 -5.69
C CYS A 275 10.39 2.75 -4.49
N ALA A 276 11.29 3.71 -4.24
CA ALA A 276 11.16 4.66 -3.14
C ALA A 276 9.97 5.62 -3.32
N VAL A 277 9.76 6.12 -4.55
CA VAL A 277 8.60 6.98 -4.87
C VAL A 277 7.31 6.17 -4.76
N LEU A 278 7.26 4.94 -5.28
CA LEU A 278 6.09 4.07 -5.13
C LEU A 278 5.80 3.76 -3.65
N LEU A 279 6.86 3.43 -2.88
CA LEU A 279 6.77 3.17 -1.44
C LEU A 279 6.08 4.33 -0.72
N THR A 280 6.53 5.55 -1.02
CA THR A 280 5.96 6.78 -0.47
C THR A 280 4.52 7.00 -0.96
N TYR A 281 4.28 6.87 -2.26
CA TYR A 281 2.99 7.15 -2.90
C TYR A 281 1.86 6.31 -2.30
N MET A 282 2.04 5.00 -2.24
CA MET A 282 1.03 4.09 -1.71
C MET A 282 0.90 4.22 -0.18
N SER A 283 1.98 4.53 0.55
CA SER A 283 1.89 4.85 1.97
C SER A 283 0.99 6.06 2.21
N VAL A 284 1.07 7.09 1.37
CA VAL A 284 0.21 8.27 1.45
C VAL A 284 -1.24 7.93 1.09
N LEU A 285 -1.48 7.05 0.13
CA LEU A 285 -2.83 6.56 -0.16
C LEU A 285 -3.44 5.83 1.05
N ASP A 286 -2.70 4.94 1.71
CA ASP A 286 -3.18 4.27 2.93
C ASP A 286 -3.43 5.28 4.06
N TYR A 287 -2.53 6.25 4.22
CA TYR A 287 -2.70 7.33 5.20
C TYR A 287 -4.04 8.03 5.02
N VAL A 288 -4.39 8.43 3.78
CA VAL A 288 -5.65 9.14 3.54
C VAL A 288 -6.87 8.24 3.65
N LEU A 289 -6.76 6.96 3.24
CA LEU A 289 -7.86 5.99 3.28
C LEU A 289 -8.27 5.58 4.69
N HIS A 290 -7.38 5.74 5.68
CA HIS A 290 -7.65 5.38 7.08
C HIS A 290 -7.48 6.52 8.08
N TYR A 291 -7.29 7.76 7.60
CA TYR A 291 -6.99 8.90 8.48
C TYR A 291 -8.05 9.12 9.57
N GLY A 292 -7.60 9.07 10.83
CA GLY A 292 -8.38 9.48 12.00
C GLY A 292 -9.54 8.57 12.41
N LEU A 293 -9.83 7.53 11.63
CA LEU A 293 -10.92 6.59 11.90
C LEU A 293 -10.50 5.58 12.98
N THR A 294 -11.42 5.26 13.89
CA THR A 294 -11.13 4.42 15.06
C THR A 294 -12.14 3.28 15.19
N ARG A 295 -11.67 2.16 15.75
CA ARG A 295 -12.48 1.00 16.09
C ARG A 295 -12.47 0.84 17.61
N PRO A 296 -13.61 1.03 18.28
CA PRO A 296 -13.66 1.02 19.74
C PRO A 296 -13.48 -0.39 20.32
N GLN A 297 -13.06 -0.44 21.59
CA GLN A 297 -13.00 -1.68 22.35
C GLN A 297 -14.39 -2.04 22.89
N LEU A 298 -14.69 -3.34 22.96
CA LEU A 298 -15.91 -3.85 23.57
C LEU A 298 -15.68 -4.01 25.08
N VAL A 299 -16.43 -3.25 25.90
CA VAL A 299 -16.34 -3.31 27.36
C VAL A 299 -17.32 -4.37 27.89
N GLY A 300 -16.86 -5.24 28.79
CA GLY A 300 -17.72 -6.21 29.49
C GLY A 300 -18.02 -7.51 28.72
N VAL A 301 -17.42 -7.73 27.55
CA VAL A 301 -17.48 -9.01 26.84
C VAL A 301 -16.23 -9.82 27.20
N PRO A 302 -16.34 -10.93 27.96
CA PRO A 302 -15.16 -11.77 28.24
C PRO A 302 -14.55 -12.25 26.91
N ALA A 303 -13.23 -12.17 26.82
CA ALA A 303 -12.50 -12.72 25.69
C ALA A 303 -12.88 -14.20 25.54
N ALA A 304 -13.32 -14.60 24.35
CA ALA A 304 -13.58 -16.01 24.10
C ALA A 304 -12.29 -16.79 24.38
N ALA A 305 -12.40 -17.86 25.17
CA ALA A 305 -11.28 -18.77 25.41
C ALA A 305 -10.69 -19.20 24.05
N PRO A 306 -9.36 -19.31 23.94
CA PRO A 306 -8.73 -19.76 22.70
C PRO A 306 -9.25 -21.16 22.37
N GLY A 307 -10.18 -21.25 21.42
CA GLY A 307 -10.88 -22.49 21.07
C GLY A 307 -12.32 -22.34 20.56
N ALA A 308 -13.04 -21.26 20.90
CA ALA A 308 -14.46 -21.13 20.55
C ALA A 308 -14.77 -20.49 19.18
N ALA A 309 -13.75 -20.06 18.42
CA ALA A 309 -13.88 -19.57 17.04
C ALA A 309 -13.32 -20.55 15.98
N ALA A 310 -13.21 -21.83 16.33
CA ALA A 310 -12.94 -22.91 15.37
C ALA A 310 -14.26 -23.46 14.81
N GLY A 311 -15.04 -22.59 14.17
CA GLY A 311 -16.27 -22.94 13.47
C GLY A 311 -16.22 -22.32 12.08
N VAL A 312 -15.73 -23.09 11.11
CA VAL A 312 -15.62 -22.77 9.68
C VAL A 312 -14.50 -21.76 9.33
N ALA A 313 -13.25 -22.17 9.53
CA ALA A 313 -12.17 -21.69 8.65
C ALA A 313 -12.30 -22.43 7.31
N PRO A 314 -12.47 -21.76 6.15
CA PRO A 314 -12.34 -22.45 4.89
C PRO A 314 -10.86 -22.82 4.68
N ALA A 315 -10.63 -23.99 4.08
CA ALA A 315 -9.33 -24.60 3.78
C ALA A 315 -8.43 -23.80 2.79
N ALA A 316 -8.39 -22.46 2.88
CA ALA A 316 -7.64 -21.58 2.00
C ALA A 316 -6.17 -21.41 2.42
N ALA A 317 -5.81 -21.67 3.68
CA ALA A 317 -4.44 -21.52 4.17
C ALA A 317 -3.47 -22.59 3.62
N ALA A 318 -3.96 -23.79 3.29
CA ALA A 318 -3.13 -24.88 2.74
C ALA A 318 -2.75 -24.65 1.26
N GLY A 319 -3.53 -23.86 0.52
CA GLY A 319 -3.22 -23.51 -0.88
C GLY A 319 -2.08 -22.50 -1.03
N ALA A 320 -1.88 -21.63 -0.03
CA ALA A 320 -0.82 -20.62 -0.02
C ALA A 320 0.58 -21.24 0.21
N GLU A 321 0.68 -22.31 1.00
CA GLU A 321 1.94 -23.01 1.26
C GLU A 321 2.48 -23.76 0.02
N ALA A 322 1.59 -24.38 -0.75
CA ALA A 322 1.98 -25.09 -1.98
C ALA A 322 2.34 -24.15 -3.14
N THR A 323 1.68 -23.00 -3.24
CA THR A 323 1.91 -22.01 -4.30
C THR A 323 3.17 -21.18 -4.07
N THR A 324 3.54 -20.88 -2.82
CA THR A 324 4.82 -20.23 -2.48
C THR A 324 6.02 -21.15 -2.73
N ALA A 325 5.88 -22.45 -2.46
CA ALA A 325 6.90 -23.44 -2.82
C ALA A 325 7.05 -23.58 -4.35
N ALA A 326 5.94 -23.57 -5.11
CA ALA A 326 5.96 -23.65 -6.57
C ALA A 326 6.55 -22.38 -7.23
N ALA A 327 6.25 -21.18 -6.69
CA ALA A 327 6.83 -19.93 -7.17
C ALA A 327 8.33 -19.82 -6.86
N ALA A 328 8.76 -20.26 -5.68
CA ALA A 328 10.18 -20.35 -5.33
C ALA A 328 10.94 -21.37 -6.21
N ALA A 329 10.30 -22.50 -6.54
CA ALA A 329 10.85 -23.49 -7.46
C ALA A 329 10.94 -22.97 -8.91
N ALA A 330 9.95 -22.19 -9.37
CA ALA A 330 10.00 -21.55 -10.69
C ALA A 330 11.11 -20.49 -10.77
N ALA A 331 11.34 -19.71 -9.70
CA ALA A 331 12.45 -18.76 -9.62
C ALA A 331 13.82 -19.47 -9.59
N ALA A 332 13.92 -20.63 -8.93
CA ALA A 332 15.13 -21.45 -8.95
C ALA A 332 15.39 -22.08 -10.34
N ALA A 333 14.35 -22.51 -11.06
CA ALA A 333 14.47 -23.07 -12.41
C ALA A 333 14.92 -22.03 -13.45
N VAL A 334 14.52 -20.77 -13.29
CA VAL A 334 15.00 -19.66 -14.15
C VAL A 334 16.47 -19.34 -13.86
N ALA A 335 16.94 -19.50 -12.62
CA ALA A 335 18.35 -19.33 -12.26
C ALA A 335 19.24 -20.49 -12.78
N GLU A 336 18.72 -21.71 -12.83
CA GLU A 336 19.44 -22.89 -13.34
C GLU A 336 19.53 -22.91 -14.88
N ALA A 337 18.57 -22.30 -15.58
CA ALA A 337 18.61 -22.12 -17.04
C ALA A 337 19.61 -21.04 -17.51
N ALA A 338 20.18 -20.25 -16.60
CA ALA A 338 21.09 -19.14 -16.90
C ALA A 338 22.58 -19.44 -16.63
N THR A 339 22.94 -20.65 -16.19
CA THR A 339 24.35 -21.03 -16.05
C THR A 339 24.94 -21.54 -17.36
N PRO A 340 25.95 -20.87 -17.96
CA PRO A 340 26.73 -21.48 -19.03
C PRO A 340 27.55 -22.63 -18.44
N GLN A 341 27.50 -23.81 -19.08
CA GLN A 341 28.38 -24.92 -18.73
C GLN A 341 29.84 -24.48 -18.93
N VAL A 342 30.55 -24.25 -17.83
CA VAL A 342 31.99 -24.04 -17.84
C VAL A 342 32.67 -25.39 -17.62
N VAL A 343 33.42 -25.79 -18.65
CA VAL A 343 34.30 -26.95 -18.68
C VAL A 343 35.44 -26.76 -17.68
N ASN A 344 35.70 -27.80 -16.89
CA ASN A 344 36.77 -27.87 -15.88
C ASN A 344 38.15 -27.50 -16.45
N GLY A 345 38.85 -26.62 -15.73
CA GLY A 345 40.27 -26.35 -15.89
C GLY A 345 40.90 -25.97 -14.55
N SER A 346 41.71 -26.87 -14.02
CA SER A 346 42.46 -26.79 -12.76
C SER A 346 43.42 -25.60 -12.66
N GLY A 347 43.55 -24.99 -11.47
CA GLY A 347 44.67 -24.09 -11.18
C GLY A 347 44.60 -23.47 -9.78
N ARG A 348 45.70 -23.59 -9.03
CA ARG A 348 45.85 -23.32 -7.59
C ARG A 348 46.23 -21.86 -7.28
N ALA A 349 45.95 -21.48 -6.02
CA ALA A 349 46.71 -20.58 -5.13
C ALA A 349 46.50 -19.05 -5.18
N GLY A 350 45.95 -18.53 -4.07
CA GLY A 350 46.63 -17.61 -3.15
C GLY A 350 46.73 -16.12 -3.50
N ALA A 351 46.05 -15.27 -2.72
CA ALA A 351 46.67 -14.21 -1.91
C ALA A 351 45.61 -13.28 -1.31
N ALA A 352 45.84 -12.91 -0.05
CA ALA A 352 45.09 -11.94 0.73
C ALA A 352 45.30 -10.50 0.23
N GLY A 353 44.32 -9.64 0.50
CA GLY A 353 44.45 -8.19 0.34
C GLY A 353 43.13 -7.50 0.69
N GLY A 354 43.08 -6.88 1.86
CA GLY A 354 41.85 -6.36 2.47
C GLY A 354 41.22 -5.18 1.76
N ALA A 355 39.90 -5.12 1.84
CA ALA A 355 39.13 -3.89 1.69
C ALA A 355 38.15 -3.83 2.87
N THR A 356 38.33 -2.79 3.68
CA THR A 356 37.61 -2.47 4.90
C THR A 356 36.14 -2.19 4.59
N ALA A 357 35.26 -3.08 5.02
CA ALA A 357 33.83 -2.82 5.11
C ALA A 357 33.58 -1.75 6.18
N ALA A 358 33.02 -0.61 5.77
CA ALA A 358 32.44 0.35 6.69
C ALA A 358 31.20 -0.28 7.33
N ALA A 359 31.41 -0.95 8.46
CA ALA A 359 30.36 -1.37 9.36
C ALA A 359 29.66 -0.13 9.90
N ALA A 360 28.50 0.20 9.34
CA ALA A 360 27.56 1.07 10.01
C ALA A 360 27.10 0.33 11.28
N ALA A 361 27.58 0.82 12.42
CA ALA A 361 27.27 0.32 13.74
C ALA A 361 25.74 0.31 13.94
N ALA A 362 25.15 -0.89 13.88
CA ALA A 362 23.82 -1.15 14.38
C ALA A 362 23.87 -0.99 15.92
N GLY A 363 23.62 0.23 16.38
CA GLY A 363 23.29 0.47 17.78
C GLY A 363 22.04 -0.35 18.15
N PRO A 364 21.90 -0.80 19.41
CA PRO A 364 20.74 -1.56 19.83
C PRO A 364 19.49 -0.74 19.53
N VAL A 365 18.62 -1.28 18.66
CA VAL A 365 17.26 -0.77 18.45
C VAL A 365 16.63 -0.68 19.84
N PRO A 366 16.14 0.50 20.27
CA PRO A 366 15.47 0.59 21.56
C PRO A 366 14.25 -0.32 21.48
N THR A 367 14.31 -1.42 22.23
CA THR A 367 13.14 -2.19 22.59
C THR A 367 12.24 -1.21 23.32
N ALA A 368 11.27 -0.64 22.61
CA ALA A 368 10.10 -0.08 23.25
C ALA A 368 9.50 -1.25 24.04
N ALA A 369 9.84 -1.31 25.32
CA ALA A 369 9.20 -2.21 26.26
C ALA A 369 7.72 -1.88 26.18
N ALA A 370 6.99 -2.69 25.42
CA ALA A 370 5.55 -2.77 25.55
C ALA A 370 5.32 -3.01 27.05
N ALA A 371 4.75 -2.02 27.73
CA ALA A 371 4.34 -2.17 29.11
C ALA A 371 3.58 -3.48 29.19
N ALA A 372 4.10 -4.42 29.99
CA ALA A 372 3.44 -5.69 30.22
C ALA A 372 1.99 -5.39 30.65
N PRO A 373 0.98 -6.00 30.03
CA PRO A 373 -0.40 -5.75 30.41
C PRO A 373 -0.55 -6.09 31.89
N THR A 374 -1.10 -5.14 32.64
CA THR A 374 -1.46 -5.33 34.04
C THR A 374 -2.24 -6.64 34.18
N ALA A 375 -1.73 -7.53 35.04
CA ALA A 375 -2.35 -8.82 35.32
C ALA A 375 -3.80 -8.58 35.80
N GLY A 376 -4.77 -8.87 34.94
CA GLY A 376 -6.20 -8.73 35.27
C GLY A 376 -7.13 -8.48 34.08
N ALA A 377 -6.64 -7.95 32.95
CA ALA A 377 -7.46 -7.78 31.75
C ALA A 377 -7.30 -8.98 30.80
N GLY A 378 -8.39 -9.67 30.49
CA GLY A 378 -8.40 -10.65 29.39
C GLY A 378 -8.05 -9.98 28.05
N PRO A 379 -7.84 -10.76 26.96
CA PRO A 379 -7.56 -10.22 25.63
C PRO A 379 -8.52 -9.09 25.26
N VAL A 380 -7.97 -7.91 24.94
CA VAL A 380 -8.75 -6.76 24.48
C VAL A 380 -9.48 -7.15 23.20
N ARG A 381 -10.81 -7.05 23.20
CA ARG A 381 -11.66 -7.32 22.03
C ARG A 381 -12.12 -6.01 21.43
N TYR A 382 -11.85 -5.81 20.15
CA TYR A 382 -12.35 -4.68 19.38
C TYR A 382 -13.71 -4.98 18.76
N ALA A 383 -14.47 -3.92 18.46
CA ALA A 383 -15.68 -3.99 17.66
C ALA A 383 -15.38 -4.62 16.28
N PRO A 384 -16.38 -5.23 15.61
CA PRO A 384 -16.20 -5.73 14.25
C PRO A 384 -15.84 -4.60 13.28
N VAL A 385 -15.26 -4.95 12.13
CA VAL A 385 -15.09 -4.01 11.02
C VAL A 385 -16.46 -3.56 10.54
N THR A 386 -16.62 -2.26 10.33
CA THR A 386 -17.86 -1.62 9.86
C THR A 386 -17.59 -0.78 8.61
N PRO A 387 -18.63 -0.33 7.89
CA PRO A 387 -18.46 0.61 6.78
C PRO A 387 -17.79 1.95 7.15
N TYR A 388 -17.62 2.24 8.44
CA TYR A 388 -17.03 3.48 8.96
C TYR A 388 -15.53 3.38 9.29
N ASN A 389 -14.90 2.22 9.09
CA ASN A 389 -13.49 2.01 9.40
C ASN A 389 -12.54 2.28 8.22
N SER A 390 -13.04 2.95 7.17
CA SER A 390 -12.24 3.46 6.06
C SER A 390 -13.00 4.55 5.31
N TRP A 391 -12.26 5.41 4.62
CA TRP A 391 -12.80 6.38 3.67
C TRP A 391 -12.99 5.75 2.29
N SER A 392 -14.02 6.17 1.56
CA SER A 392 -14.24 5.78 0.16
C SER A 392 -14.31 6.97 -0.81
N SER A 393 -13.98 6.72 -2.08
CA SER A 393 -14.17 7.64 -3.21
C SER A 393 -15.27 7.13 -4.14
N LEU A 394 -16.21 8.00 -4.54
CA LEU A 394 -17.30 7.67 -5.47
C LEU A 394 -17.06 8.23 -6.88
N TYR A 395 -15.82 8.62 -7.16
CA TYR A 395 -15.43 9.30 -8.39
C TYR A 395 -15.03 8.28 -9.46
N PRO A 396 -15.62 8.34 -10.67
CA PRO A 396 -15.52 7.27 -11.66
C PRO A 396 -14.13 7.11 -12.27
N PHE A 397 -13.36 8.17 -12.52
CA PHE A 397 -12.03 8.03 -13.13
C PHE A 397 -11.02 7.47 -12.14
N GLU A 398 -11.02 7.92 -10.89
CA GLU A 398 -10.16 7.34 -9.85
C GLU A 398 -10.51 5.87 -9.56
N ASN A 399 -11.79 5.54 -9.52
CA ASN A 399 -12.22 4.14 -9.38
C ASN A 399 -11.83 3.31 -10.60
N ALA A 400 -12.00 3.82 -11.82
CA ALA A 400 -11.51 3.12 -13.01
C ALA A 400 -9.98 2.94 -12.97
N LEU A 401 -9.23 3.96 -12.54
CA LEU A 401 -7.77 3.91 -12.41
C LEU A 401 -7.29 2.85 -11.42
N PHE A 402 -8.00 2.68 -10.30
CA PHE A 402 -7.64 1.72 -9.25
C PHE A 402 -8.62 0.55 -9.15
N PHE A 403 -9.25 0.18 -10.27
CA PHE A 403 -10.11 -1.01 -10.39
C PHE A 403 -11.29 -1.07 -9.40
N ASN A 404 -11.74 0.06 -8.86
CA ASN A 404 -12.76 0.23 -7.81
C ASN A 404 -12.30 -0.05 -6.38
N VAL A 405 -11.01 -0.24 -6.10
CA VAL A 405 -10.54 -0.44 -4.72
C VAL A 405 -10.86 0.74 -3.80
N LEU A 406 -11.08 1.94 -4.37
CA LEU A 406 -11.47 3.13 -3.61
C LEU A 406 -12.90 3.07 -3.06
N LEU A 407 -13.69 2.05 -3.42
CA LEU A 407 -14.86 1.60 -2.65
C LEU A 407 -14.39 0.81 -1.41
N HIS A 408 -13.47 1.42 -0.68
CA HIS A 408 -12.53 0.76 0.23
C HIS A 408 -13.21 0.14 1.46
N ALA A 409 -14.32 0.73 1.90
CA ALA A 409 -15.11 0.17 3.01
C ALA A 409 -15.68 -1.20 2.70
N ASP A 410 -16.24 -1.41 1.51
CA ASP A 410 -16.77 -2.72 1.12
C ASP A 410 -15.63 -3.74 0.93
N HIS A 411 -14.47 -3.26 0.48
CA HIS A 411 -13.26 -4.08 0.43
C HIS A 411 -12.83 -4.54 1.84
N HIS A 412 -12.78 -3.65 2.84
CA HIS A 412 -12.46 -4.05 4.22
C HIS A 412 -13.51 -4.94 4.87
N MET A 413 -14.79 -4.76 4.51
CA MET A 413 -15.85 -5.64 4.97
C MET A 413 -15.77 -7.04 4.34
N THR A 414 -15.27 -7.15 3.11
CA THR A 414 -15.12 -8.43 2.39
C THR A 414 -13.87 -8.43 1.50
N ALA A 415 -12.68 -8.56 2.10
CA ALA A 415 -11.41 -8.40 1.37
C ALA A 415 -11.21 -9.39 0.21
N SER A 416 -11.84 -10.58 0.28
CA SER A 416 -11.79 -11.59 -0.77
C SER A 416 -12.65 -11.26 -2.01
N ARG A 417 -13.47 -10.20 -1.97
CA ARG A 417 -14.32 -9.80 -3.09
C ARG A 417 -13.45 -9.16 -4.18
N SER A 418 -13.62 -9.60 -5.43
CA SER A 418 -12.96 -8.96 -6.58
C SER A 418 -13.41 -7.51 -6.69
N TYR A 419 -12.50 -6.65 -7.15
CA TYR A 419 -12.75 -5.21 -7.18
C TYR A 419 -13.83 -4.82 -8.19
N ALA A 420 -13.98 -5.60 -9.26
CA ALA A 420 -15.10 -5.47 -10.20
C ALA A 420 -16.50 -5.60 -9.54
N TRP A 421 -16.56 -6.14 -8.32
CA TRP A 421 -17.79 -6.37 -7.57
C TRP A 421 -17.88 -5.55 -6.28
N LEU A 422 -16.93 -4.64 -6.04
CA LEU A 422 -17.02 -3.74 -4.89
C LEU A 422 -18.18 -2.76 -5.08
N VAL A 423 -18.86 -2.47 -3.98
CA VAL A 423 -20.04 -1.61 -3.99
C VAL A 423 -19.93 -0.48 -2.98
N PRO A 424 -20.43 0.71 -3.32
CA PRO A 424 -20.50 1.78 -2.34
C PRO A 424 -21.56 1.44 -1.29
N THR A 425 -21.19 1.57 -0.03
CA THR A 425 -22.14 1.43 1.07
C THR A 425 -22.68 2.82 1.44
N PRO A 426 -24.01 3.03 1.50
CA PRO A 426 -24.59 4.36 1.75
C PRO A 426 -24.14 5.02 3.06
N SER A 427 -23.76 4.22 4.06
CA SER A 427 -23.31 4.69 5.36
C SER A 427 -21.80 5.00 5.43
N THR A 428 -21.04 4.67 4.39
CA THR A 428 -19.57 4.83 4.41
C THR A 428 -19.17 6.31 4.35
N PRO A 429 -18.19 6.73 5.18
CA PRO A 429 -17.57 8.03 5.05
C PRO A 429 -16.89 8.22 3.69
N THR A 430 -17.20 9.31 3.00
CA THR A 430 -16.60 9.62 1.69
C THR A 430 -15.73 10.86 1.73
N PHE A 431 -14.72 10.90 0.86
CA PHE A 431 -13.89 12.09 0.70
C PHE A 431 -14.70 13.31 0.19
N PRO A 432 -14.28 14.54 0.56
CA PRO A 432 -14.87 15.79 0.04
C PRO A 432 -14.54 16.07 -1.44
N GLY A 433 -13.71 15.25 -2.07
CA GLY A 433 -13.26 15.42 -3.44
C GLY A 433 -12.47 14.21 -3.93
N PRO A 434 -11.99 14.23 -5.18
CA PRO A 434 -11.18 13.16 -5.75
C PRO A 434 -9.91 12.94 -4.91
N VAL A 435 -9.67 11.70 -4.48
CA VAL A 435 -8.63 11.34 -3.50
C VAL A 435 -7.22 11.64 -4.01
N ASN A 436 -6.95 11.48 -5.31
CA ASN A 436 -5.60 11.67 -5.87
C ASN A 436 -5.16 13.14 -5.85
N ALA A 437 -6.11 14.08 -5.96
CA ALA A 437 -5.83 15.50 -5.78
C ALA A 437 -5.87 15.88 -4.29
N LEU A 438 -6.87 15.37 -3.55
CA LEU A 438 -7.04 15.67 -2.13
C LEU A 438 -5.83 15.22 -1.29
N ALA A 439 -5.23 14.08 -1.61
CA ALA A 439 -4.07 13.52 -0.92
C ALA A 439 -2.85 14.45 -0.97
N LEU A 440 -2.72 15.34 -1.96
CA LEU A 440 -1.64 16.32 -2.00
C LEU A 440 -1.74 17.32 -0.83
N SER A 441 -2.95 17.62 -0.35
CA SER A 441 -3.14 18.49 0.80
C SER A 441 -2.66 17.84 2.12
N ALA A 442 -2.54 16.52 2.19
CA ALA A 442 -2.01 15.80 3.35
C ALA A 442 -0.55 16.14 3.68
N PHE A 443 0.22 16.65 2.70
CA PHE A 443 1.57 17.16 2.91
C PHE A 443 1.60 18.53 3.59
N VAL A 444 0.46 19.22 3.68
CA VAL A 444 0.30 20.51 4.36
C VAL A 444 -0.72 20.32 5.50
N PRO A 445 -0.26 19.94 6.72
CA PRO A 445 -1.15 19.49 7.79
C PRO A 445 -2.32 20.43 8.10
N PRO A 446 -2.17 21.78 8.10
CA PRO A 446 -3.31 22.67 8.31
C PRO A 446 -4.42 22.52 7.25
N LEU A 447 -4.07 22.34 5.98
CA LEU A 447 -5.05 22.16 4.90
C LEU A 447 -5.77 20.81 5.02
N TRP A 448 -5.01 19.74 5.29
CA TRP A 448 -5.57 18.40 5.48
C TRP A 448 -6.53 18.33 6.66
N ARG A 449 -6.14 18.87 7.82
CA ARG A 449 -6.98 18.89 9.02
C ARG A 449 -8.25 19.72 8.78
N ALA A 450 -8.13 20.87 8.13
CA ALA A 450 -9.30 21.68 7.77
C ALA A 450 -10.28 20.92 6.86
N ALA A 451 -9.78 20.06 5.96
CA ALA A 451 -10.62 19.25 5.09
C ALA A 451 -11.25 18.03 5.78
N MET A 452 -10.51 17.36 6.68
CA MET A 452 -10.85 16.02 7.15
C MET A 452 -11.28 15.92 8.61
N ASP A 453 -10.80 16.78 9.52
CA ASP A 453 -10.98 16.56 10.97
C ASP A 453 -12.46 16.55 11.40
N GLU A 454 -13.27 17.46 10.87
CA GLU A 454 -14.72 17.48 11.15
C GLU A 454 -15.41 16.22 10.61
N ARG A 455 -14.99 15.74 9.44
CA ARG A 455 -15.54 14.51 8.83
C ARG A 455 -15.15 13.28 9.63
N VAL A 456 -13.93 13.24 10.16
CA VAL A 456 -13.45 12.19 11.07
C VAL A 456 -14.35 12.12 12.31
N ASP A 457 -14.68 13.28 12.91
CA ASP A 457 -15.57 13.34 14.07
C ASP A 457 -16.96 12.79 13.74
N GLN A 458 -17.54 13.21 12.61
CA GLN A 458 -18.82 12.72 12.13
C GLN A 458 -18.81 11.21 11.87
N ALA A 459 -17.77 10.70 11.21
CA ALA A 459 -17.62 9.28 10.88
C ALA A 459 -17.48 8.41 12.14
N ASN A 460 -16.62 8.79 13.09
CA ASN A 460 -16.43 8.06 14.33
C ASN A 460 -17.71 8.07 15.19
N GLN A 461 -18.43 9.19 15.28
CA GLN A 461 -19.71 9.26 15.99
C GLN A 461 -20.79 8.39 15.31
N ALA A 462 -20.87 8.40 13.98
CA ALA A 462 -21.79 7.56 13.24
C ALA A 462 -21.48 6.07 13.44
N ASN A 463 -20.19 5.69 13.49
CA ASN A 463 -19.76 4.34 13.82
C ASN A 463 -20.25 3.91 15.22
N LEU A 464 -20.06 4.75 16.23
CA LEU A 464 -20.52 4.46 17.60
C LEU A 464 -22.04 4.23 17.65
N ARG A 465 -22.83 5.07 16.99
CA ARG A 465 -24.29 4.90 16.89
C ARG A 465 -24.65 3.59 16.18
N HIS A 466 -23.97 3.27 15.10
CA HIS A 466 -24.16 2.02 14.36
C HIS A 466 -23.86 0.79 15.22
N LEU A 467 -22.73 0.79 15.93
CA LEU A 467 -22.35 -0.29 16.85
C LEU A 467 -23.36 -0.46 18.00
N ASN A 468 -23.85 0.65 18.56
CA ASN A 468 -24.87 0.62 19.61
C ASN A 468 -26.20 0.02 19.11
N HIS A 469 -26.59 0.31 17.86
CA HIS A 469 -27.77 -0.31 17.24
C HIS A 469 -27.61 -1.82 16.99
N MET A 470 -26.39 -2.32 16.81
CA MET A 470 -26.13 -3.75 16.68
C MET A 470 -26.21 -4.51 18.02
N GLY A 471 -26.43 -3.82 19.15
CA GLY A 471 -26.62 -4.46 20.45
C GLY A 471 -25.36 -5.12 21.02
N LEU A 472 -24.16 -4.69 20.60
CA LEU A 472 -22.87 -5.29 20.98
C LEU A 472 -22.37 -4.91 22.39
N GLY A 473 -23.28 -4.55 23.32
CA GLY A 473 -22.95 -4.02 24.65
C GLY A 473 -22.64 -2.52 24.63
N HIS A 474 -22.39 -1.93 25.80
CA HIS A 474 -22.06 -0.50 25.90
C HIS A 474 -20.66 -0.28 25.32
N VAL A 475 -20.61 0.23 24.09
CA VAL A 475 -19.37 0.65 23.45
C VAL A 475 -18.98 1.97 24.11
N GLY A 476 -17.93 1.94 24.94
CA GLY A 476 -17.49 3.10 25.70
C GLY A 476 -17.16 4.28 24.79
N ASP A 477 -17.50 5.48 25.26
CA ASP A 477 -17.24 6.74 24.55
C ASP A 477 -15.72 6.95 24.35
N VAL A 478 -15.28 7.02 23.10
CA VAL A 478 -13.86 7.15 22.69
C VAL A 478 -13.25 8.50 23.11
N THR A 479 -14.06 9.43 23.61
CA THR A 479 -13.63 10.75 24.07
C THR A 479 -12.71 10.74 25.30
N THR A 480 -12.59 9.63 26.03
CA THR A 480 -11.73 9.55 27.24
C THR A 480 -10.32 8.98 27.01
N ALA A 481 -10.05 8.32 25.88
CA ALA A 481 -8.72 7.71 25.64
C ALA A 481 -7.69 8.66 24.98
N VAL A 482 -8.15 9.74 24.32
CA VAL A 482 -7.28 10.70 23.63
C VAL A 482 -6.72 11.78 24.58
N ALA A 483 -7.34 12.00 25.74
CA ALA A 483 -6.92 12.99 26.73
C ALA A 483 -5.73 12.53 27.63
N ALA A 484 -5.32 11.25 27.56
CA ALA A 484 -4.24 10.71 28.41
C ALA A 484 -2.83 10.80 27.79
N GLY A 485 -2.69 11.41 26.61
CA GLY A 485 -1.39 11.71 25.98
C GLY A 485 -0.95 13.15 26.25
N GLY A 486 -0.92 13.57 27.52
CA GLY A 486 -0.39 14.88 27.92
C GLY A 486 1.14 14.92 27.82
N GLU A 487 1.67 16.03 27.30
CA GLU A 487 3.10 16.37 27.30
C GLU A 487 3.76 16.13 28.67
N PRO A 488 5.05 15.76 28.71
CA PRO A 488 5.77 15.67 29.98
C PRO A 488 5.93 17.09 30.55
N ALA A 489 5.27 17.34 31.68
CA ALA A 489 5.49 18.54 32.47
C ALA A 489 6.97 18.67 32.83
N ALA A 490 7.63 19.71 32.33
CA ALA A 490 8.92 20.15 32.82
C ALA A 490 8.75 20.76 34.22
N GLY A 491 9.55 20.27 35.18
CA GLY A 491 9.51 20.69 36.58
C GLY A 491 10.29 21.97 36.89
N GLY A 492 9.99 22.52 38.07
CA GLY A 492 10.66 23.65 38.76
C GLY A 492 9.77 24.89 38.78
N GLU A 493 9.37 25.51 39.90
CA GLU A 493 9.84 25.56 41.29
C GLU A 493 8.66 25.97 42.21
N PRO A 494 8.74 25.78 43.55
CA PRO A 494 7.71 26.18 44.48
C PRO A 494 7.91 27.63 44.95
N ALA A 495 6.90 28.49 44.82
CA ALA A 495 6.90 29.81 45.45
C ALA A 495 5.61 30.06 46.23
N THR A 496 5.82 30.63 47.41
CA THR A 496 4.96 30.71 48.59
C THR A 496 4.03 31.93 48.63
N LYS A 497 2.86 31.73 49.24
CA LYS A 497 2.08 32.62 50.14
C LYS A 497 1.52 33.99 49.67
N ALA A 498 0.36 34.27 50.29
CA ALA A 498 -0.43 35.50 50.42
C ALA A 498 -1.36 35.78 49.23
N GLY A 499 -2.69 35.86 49.34
CA GLY A 499 -3.57 36.14 50.46
C GLY A 499 -4.28 37.46 50.23
N THR A 500 -5.55 37.41 49.81
CA THR A 500 -6.62 38.40 50.12
C THR A 500 -7.95 37.98 49.46
N SER A 501 -8.94 37.72 50.33
CA SER A 501 -10.37 38.08 50.28
C SER A 501 -10.76 39.12 49.20
N GLU A 502 -11.93 39.15 48.56
CA GLU A 502 -13.32 38.87 48.98
C GLU A 502 -14.28 39.06 47.73
N PRO A 503 -15.64 39.14 47.78
CA PRO A 503 -16.53 38.22 47.07
C PRO A 503 -17.57 38.85 46.09
N THR A 504 -18.45 37.98 45.55
CA THR A 504 -19.87 38.21 45.12
C THR A 504 -20.21 39.09 43.90
N ALA A 505 -20.97 38.51 42.96
CA ALA A 505 -22.26 39.02 42.40
C ALA A 505 -22.67 38.15 41.19
N THR A 506 -23.62 37.21 41.34
CA THR A 506 -25.06 37.34 40.99
C THR A 506 -25.38 37.81 39.57
N ALA A 507 -26.03 36.90 38.82
CA ALA A 507 -26.76 37.13 37.57
C ALA A 507 -27.91 38.15 37.73
N PRO A 508 -28.45 38.64 36.61
CA PRO A 508 -29.88 38.38 36.37
C PRO A 508 -30.28 38.13 34.90
N VAL A 509 -31.31 37.28 34.79
CA VAL A 509 -32.41 37.13 33.79
C VAL A 509 -32.08 36.78 32.35
#